data_AF-A0A6I4TDY5-F1
#
_entry.id   AF-A0A6I4TDY5-F1
#
_cell.length_a   1.000
_cell.length_b   1.000
_cell.length_c   1.000
_cell.angle_alpha   90.00
_cell.angle_beta   90.00
_cell.angle_gamma   90.00
#
_symmetry.space_group_name_H-M   'P 1'
#
loop_
_entity.id
_entity.type
_entity.pdbx_description
1 polymer ?
#
loop_
_entity_poly.entity_id
_entity_poly.type
_entity_poly.pdbx_seq_one_letter_code
_entity_poly.pdbx_strand_id
1 'polypeptide(L)'
;MGRKGQVETSVLRRPVVGRTALGMQGAARNCRTGEVTMRPWWKACAAIACGQGLLCASAVAQQSAEGGLPAVRIERPPAAQIDDTLAIDGEEIAARRLETRMTVAVLVDGTGPYRFVVDSGADSSVLGGRIAGRLALAPAGHVTINGVTERRVVETVRVGSLQMGQVVTSDLAVPVLQEQDLGADGVIGLDALAEQRLVVDFAGRTITVEDTRRPTRRVEGEIVVTARRRRGQLILTSVRASGTNLEAIIDTGSEITIGNTALRERLFRRYRKELESVRVTGVTGTTMDLPVMRVPELRIGSITMRDVPVAFADIPPFAAFGMDKEPALLLGTDLMANFRTISLDFKSRKIRFQLRRCAGVGYSLVTRTGAASRLPTRFVQDACAR
;
A
#
# COMPACT_ATOMS: atom_id res chain seq x y z
N MET A 1 -11.01 32.30 62.72
CA MET A 1 -11.46 30.90 62.55
C MET A 1 -10.55 30.22 61.52
N GLY A 2 -9.89 29.09 61.71
CA GLY A 2 -10.02 28.02 62.68
C GLY A 2 -10.07 26.66 61.96
N ARG A 3 -9.07 25.78 62.23
CA ARG A 3 -8.88 24.34 61.87
C ARG A 3 -8.18 24.08 60.52
N LYS A 4 -6.97 23.49 60.42
CA LYS A 4 -6.30 22.27 60.97
C LYS A 4 -6.76 20.92 60.36
N GLY A 5 -5.77 20.14 59.88
CA GLY A 5 -5.78 18.67 59.67
C GLY A 5 -4.99 18.23 58.42
N GLN A 6 -3.67 17.96 58.50
CA GLN A 6 -2.99 16.63 58.51
C GLN A 6 -3.24 15.78 57.25
N VAL A 7 -2.29 15.61 56.31
CA VAL A 7 -1.09 14.73 56.26
C VAL A 7 -1.39 13.26 56.58
N GLU A 8 -1.28 12.39 55.55
CA GLU A 8 -0.77 11.03 55.72
C GLU A 8 -0.20 10.48 54.40
N THR A 9 1.10 10.18 54.44
CA THR A 9 1.87 9.40 53.48
C THR A 9 1.88 7.94 53.92
N SER A 10 1.63 6.98 53.01
CA SER A 10 1.94 5.57 53.26
C SER A 10 2.58 4.90 52.04
N VAL A 11 3.88 4.63 52.22
CA VAL A 11 4.70 3.67 51.50
C VAL A 11 4.57 2.33 52.22
N LEU A 12 4.32 1.21 51.53
CA LEU A 12 4.70 -0.16 51.97
C LEU A 12 4.52 -1.13 50.78
N ARG A 13 5.62 -1.61 50.18
CA ARG A 13 6.37 -2.86 50.44
C ARG A 13 5.81 -4.11 49.74
N ARG A 14 6.69 -4.66 48.89
CA ARG A 14 6.69 -6.04 48.36
C ARG A 14 6.65 -7.08 49.50
N PRO A 15 6.21 -8.31 49.17
CA PRO A 15 6.85 -9.51 49.67
C PRO A 15 7.59 -10.27 48.56
N VAL A 16 8.77 -10.76 48.94
CA VAL A 16 9.56 -11.82 48.30
C VAL A 16 9.17 -13.14 48.98
N VAL A 17 9.39 -14.27 48.27
CA VAL A 17 9.55 -15.69 48.70
C VAL A 17 8.63 -16.58 47.83
N GLY A 18 9.04 -17.67 47.20
CA GLY A 18 10.30 -18.41 47.29
C GLY A 18 10.44 -19.49 46.20
N ARG A 19 11.63 -20.07 46.21
CA ARG A 19 12.19 -21.10 45.33
C ARG A 19 11.34 -22.38 45.22
N THR A 20 11.39 -22.99 44.03
CA THR A 20 11.60 -24.45 43.89
C THR A 20 12.43 -24.72 42.65
N ALA A 21 13.52 -25.47 42.85
CA ALA A 21 14.39 -26.02 41.83
C ALA A 21 14.08 -27.52 41.67
N LEU A 22 13.93 -27.96 40.42
CA LEU A 22 14.20 -29.32 39.92
C LEU A 22 14.73 -29.09 38.49
N GLY A 23 15.83 -29.65 38.00
CA GLY A 23 16.43 -30.93 38.33
C GLY A 23 16.48 -31.77 37.04
N MET A 24 17.56 -31.57 36.27
CA MET A 24 18.25 -32.39 35.25
C MET A 24 17.59 -33.55 34.48
N GLN A 25 18.24 -33.84 33.33
CA GLN A 25 18.18 -35.00 32.42
C GLN A 25 17.09 -34.89 31.34
N GLY A 26 17.35 -35.00 30.03
CA GLY A 26 18.48 -35.53 29.28
C GLY A 26 17.87 -36.37 28.15
N ALA A 27 18.09 -36.01 26.88
CA ALA A 27 18.03 -36.94 25.74
C ALA A 27 18.29 -36.19 24.43
N ALA A 28 19.54 -36.30 23.95
CA ALA A 28 19.84 -36.18 22.53
C ALA A 28 19.30 -37.43 21.82
N ARG A 29 18.56 -37.26 20.71
CA ARG A 29 18.40 -38.31 19.68
C ARG A 29 18.33 -37.70 18.29
N ASN A 30 19.27 -38.17 17.47
CA ASN A 30 19.33 -38.08 16.02
C ASN A 30 18.04 -38.56 15.34
N CYS A 31 17.64 -37.88 14.26
CA CYS A 31 16.99 -38.47 13.08
C CYS A 31 17.28 -37.53 11.90
N ARG A 32 18.35 -37.82 11.14
CA ARG A 32 18.33 -38.48 9.82
C ARG A 32 17.48 -37.76 8.78
N THR A 33 18.22 -37.21 7.83
CA THR A 33 17.85 -36.74 6.49
C THR A 33 17.01 -37.77 5.72
N GLY A 34 15.87 -37.35 5.19
CA GLY A 34 15.07 -38.11 4.23
C GLY A 34 14.97 -37.32 2.92
N GLU A 35 15.72 -37.76 1.91
CA GLU A 35 15.54 -37.40 0.51
C GLU A 35 14.22 -37.97 -0.03
N VAL A 36 13.48 -37.16 -0.79
CA VAL A 36 12.30 -37.59 -1.55
C VAL A 36 12.72 -37.71 -3.01
N THR A 37 12.72 -38.94 -3.55
CA THR A 37 12.84 -39.20 -4.99
C THR A 37 11.58 -39.88 -5.51
N MET A 38 10.92 -39.23 -6.46
CA MET A 38 9.81 -39.75 -7.26
C MET A 38 10.32 -40.67 -8.35
N ARG A 39 9.66 -41.82 -8.58
CA ARG A 39 9.66 -42.53 -9.88
C ARG A 39 8.32 -43.25 -10.14
N PRO A 40 7.91 -43.42 -11.41
CA PRO A 40 6.53 -43.66 -11.84
C PRO A 40 6.22 -45.13 -12.16
N TRP A 41 4.93 -45.49 -12.13
CA TRP A 41 4.41 -46.82 -12.46
C TRP A 41 3.74 -46.84 -13.84
N TRP A 42 4.10 -47.83 -14.67
CA TRP A 42 3.39 -48.22 -15.88
C TRP A 42 3.59 -49.72 -16.17
N LYS A 43 2.49 -50.35 -16.64
CA LYS A 43 2.32 -51.62 -17.39
C LYS A 43 2.19 -52.98 -16.66
N ALA A 44 1.02 -53.61 -16.86
CA ALA A 44 0.78 -54.97 -17.42
C ALA A 44 -0.76 -55.09 -17.67
N CYS A 45 -1.30 -55.75 -18.71
CA CYS A 45 -1.23 -57.18 -19.04
C CYS A 45 -1.59 -57.51 -20.51
N ALA A 46 -1.10 -58.67 -20.97
CA ALA A 46 -1.26 -59.33 -22.27
C ALA A 46 -2.40 -60.38 -22.25
N ALA A 47 -3.21 -60.55 -23.32
CA ALA A 47 -3.14 -61.51 -24.45
C ALA A 47 -3.46 -63.00 -24.14
N ILE A 48 -4.47 -63.57 -24.83
CA ILE A 48 -4.67 -65.01 -25.10
C ILE A 48 -5.21 -65.18 -26.54
N ALA A 49 -4.78 -66.24 -27.22
CA ALA A 49 -4.95 -66.57 -28.64
C ALA A 49 -5.74 -67.88 -28.88
N CYS A 50 -6.16 -68.10 -30.15
CA CYS A 50 -6.53 -69.34 -30.90
C CYS A 50 -7.82 -69.09 -31.72
N GLY A 51 -8.05 -69.55 -32.95
CA GLY A 51 -7.32 -70.37 -33.93
C GLY A 51 -8.28 -70.80 -35.07
N GLN A 52 -7.74 -70.92 -36.30
CA GLN A 52 -8.15 -71.75 -37.46
C GLN A 52 -9.45 -71.52 -38.28
N GLY A 53 -9.31 -71.60 -39.63
CA GLY A 53 -10.21 -72.40 -40.49
C GLY A 53 -10.94 -71.74 -41.68
N LEU A 54 -10.32 -71.82 -42.87
CA LEU A 54 -10.87 -72.02 -44.23
C LEU A 54 -12.39 -71.81 -44.54
N LEU A 55 -12.72 -70.96 -45.53
CA LEU A 55 -13.29 -71.30 -46.87
C LEU A 55 -13.95 -70.10 -47.58
N CYS A 56 -13.90 -70.18 -48.91
CA CYS A 56 -14.14 -69.12 -49.89
C CYS A 56 -15.60 -68.70 -50.10
N ALA A 57 -15.73 -67.41 -50.44
CA ALA A 57 -16.57 -66.81 -51.46
C ALA A 57 -18.09 -67.03 -51.42
N SER A 58 -18.82 -65.96 -51.10
CA SER A 58 -20.03 -65.54 -51.84
C SER A 58 -20.32 -64.06 -51.55
N ALA A 59 -20.61 -63.34 -52.62
CA ALA A 59 -20.82 -61.90 -52.67
C ALA A 59 -22.04 -61.41 -51.87
N VAL A 60 -21.89 -60.29 -51.15
CA VAL A 60 -22.89 -59.22 -51.03
C VAL A 60 -22.13 -57.93 -50.70
N ALA A 61 -22.39 -56.87 -51.46
CA ALA A 61 -21.94 -55.52 -51.14
C ALA A 61 -22.58 -55.07 -49.81
N GLN A 62 -21.79 -55.00 -48.74
CA GLN A 62 -22.23 -54.45 -47.46
C GLN A 62 -21.74 -53.01 -47.34
N GLN A 63 -22.71 -52.09 -47.38
CA GLN A 63 -22.60 -50.73 -46.87
C GLN A 63 -21.91 -50.77 -45.50
N SER A 64 -20.70 -50.21 -45.43
CA SER A 64 -20.09 -49.80 -44.18
C SER A 64 -20.05 -48.28 -44.22
N ALA A 65 -20.82 -47.66 -43.35
CA ALA A 65 -20.82 -46.22 -43.14
C ALA A 65 -19.44 -45.81 -42.57
N GLU A 66 -18.58 -45.28 -43.44
CA GLU A 66 -17.46 -44.44 -43.00
C GLU A 66 -18.03 -43.06 -42.64
N GLY A 67 -18.31 -42.86 -41.34
CA GLY A 67 -18.45 -41.53 -40.76
C GLY A 67 -17.09 -40.84 -40.74
N GLY A 68 -16.62 -40.37 -41.89
CA GLY A 68 -15.48 -39.47 -42.01
C GLY A 68 -15.86 -38.08 -41.49
N LEU A 69 -15.13 -37.59 -40.49
CA LEU A 69 -15.22 -36.20 -40.05
C LEU A 69 -14.95 -35.27 -41.25
N PRO A 70 -15.76 -34.22 -41.48
CA PRO A 70 -15.54 -33.32 -42.61
C PRO A 70 -14.20 -32.60 -42.44
N ALA A 71 -13.33 -32.73 -43.44
CA ALA A 71 -12.13 -31.93 -43.57
C ALA A 71 -12.54 -30.45 -43.73
N VAL A 72 -12.37 -29.65 -42.69
CA VAL A 72 -12.54 -28.20 -42.75
C VAL A 72 -11.45 -27.66 -43.66
N ARG A 73 -11.82 -27.27 -44.89
CA ARG A 73 -10.96 -26.46 -45.75
C ARG A 73 -10.78 -25.10 -45.07
N ILE A 74 -9.57 -24.84 -44.55
CA ILE A 74 -9.18 -23.49 -44.17
C ILE A 74 -8.85 -22.76 -45.47
N GLU A 75 -9.80 -21.99 -45.98
CA GLU A 75 -9.53 -21.04 -47.06
C GLU A 75 -8.46 -20.04 -46.59
N ARG A 76 -7.44 -19.84 -47.42
CA ARG A 76 -6.37 -18.89 -47.11
C ARG A 76 -7.00 -17.50 -47.05
N PRO A 77 -6.91 -16.77 -45.91
CA PRO A 77 -7.56 -15.48 -45.80
C PRO A 77 -7.02 -14.53 -46.87
N PRO A 78 -7.88 -13.64 -47.41
CA PRO A 78 -7.45 -12.66 -48.38
C PRO A 78 -6.33 -11.78 -47.80
N ALA A 79 -5.50 -11.22 -48.68
CA ALA A 79 -4.43 -10.31 -48.26
C ALA A 79 -5.02 -9.16 -47.46
N ALA A 80 -4.44 -8.89 -46.28
CA ALA A 80 -4.89 -7.80 -45.42
C ALA A 80 -4.80 -6.47 -46.18
N GLN A 81 -5.94 -5.81 -46.36
CA GLN A 81 -6.02 -4.46 -46.88
C GLN A 81 -6.06 -3.51 -45.68
N ILE A 82 -5.18 -2.50 -45.69
CA ILE A 82 -5.19 -1.44 -44.70
C ILE A 82 -6.28 -0.45 -45.13
N ASP A 83 -7.30 -0.30 -44.30
CA ASP A 83 -8.35 0.69 -44.49
C ASP A 83 -7.98 1.96 -43.70
N ASP A 84 -7.45 2.95 -44.42
CA ASP A 84 -7.09 4.26 -43.85
C ASP A 84 -8.32 5.15 -43.55
N THR A 85 -9.54 4.65 -43.76
CA THR A 85 -10.80 5.36 -43.50
C THR A 85 -11.57 4.85 -42.27
N LEU A 86 -11.01 3.88 -41.54
CA LEU A 86 -11.58 3.44 -40.27
C LEU A 86 -11.50 4.56 -39.23
N ALA A 87 -12.62 5.26 -39.02
CA ALA A 87 -12.84 6.01 -37.80
C ALA A 87 -12.82 5.03 -36.62
N ILE A 88 -11.90 5.25 -35.67
CA ILE A 88 -11.86 4.49 -34.43
C ILE A 88 -13.07 4.92 -33.59
N ASP A 89 -14.21 4.23 -33.74
CA ASP A 89 -15.33 4.34 -32.81
C ASP A 89 -15.09 3.41 -31.62
N GLY A 90 -14.18 3.83 -30.74
CA GLY A 90 -13.87 3.19 -29.48
C GLY A 90 -13.36 4.22 -28.47
N GLU A 91 -13.83 4.14 -27.24
CA GLU A 91 -13.34 4.99 -26.15
C GLU A 91 -11.84 4.72 -25.89
N GLU A 92 -11.05 5.78 -25.78
CA GLU A 92 -9.62 5.72 -25.53
C GLU A 92 -9.34 5.15 -24.12
N ILE A 93 -8.99 3.87 -24.02
CA ILE A 93 -8.64 3.25 -22.73
C ILE A 93 -7.18 3.60 -22.38
N ALA A 94 -6.99 4.66 -21.58
CA ALA A 94 -5.71 4.94 -20.94
C ALA A 94 -5.40 3.87 -19.87
N ALA A 95 -4.66 2.82 -20.25
CA ALA A 95 -4.25 1.77 -19.33
C ALA A 95 -2.98 2.13 -18.54
N ARG A 96 -3.13 2.82 -17.40
CA ARG A 96 -2.46 2.46 -16.12
C ARG A 96 -3.00 3.26 -14.93
N ARG A 97 -4.20 2.95 -14.44
CA ARG A 97 -4.55 3.27 -13.05
C ARG A 97 -3.83 2.25 -12.16
N LEU A 98 -2.58 2.55 -11.79
CA LEU A 98 -1.92 1.82 -10.71
C LEU A 98 -2.58 2.29 -9.40
N GLU A 99 -3.67 1.65 -8.98
CA GLU A 99 -4.20 1.84 -7.63
C GLU A 99 -3.14 1.35 -6.64
N THR A 100 -2.43 2.30 -6.05
CA THR A 100 -1.36 2.05 -5.07
C THR A 100 -1.89 2.05 -3.63
N ARG A 101 -3.14 2.49 -3.44
CA ARG A 101 -3.85 2.45 -2.16
C ARG A 101 -4.10 1.00 -1.79
N MET A 102 -3.69 0.64 -0.58
CA MET A 102 -3.90 -0.70 -0.06
C MET A 102 -5.17 -0.75 0.76
N THR A 103 -5.80 -1.93 0.74
CA THR A 103 -7.06 -2.16 1.45
C THR A 103 -6.94 -3.27 2.48
N VAL A 104 -7.84 -3.24 3.45
CA VAL A 104 -7.95 -4.20 4.56
C VAL A 104 -9.39 -4.66 4.71
N ALA A 105 -9.55 -5.88 5.22
CA ALA A 105 -10.85 -6.43 5.59
C ALA A 105 -11.29 -5.86 6.95
N VAL A 106 -12.48 -5.25 6.98
CA VAL A 106 -13.04 -4.62 8.18
C VAL A 106 -14.43 -5.15 8.45
N LEU A 107 -14.72 -5.50 9.69
CA LEU A 107 -16.08 -5.74 10.17
C LEU A 107 -16.65 -4.43 10.73
N VAL A 108 -17.88 -4.10 10.33
CA VAL A 108 -18.65 -2.95 10.82
C VAL A 108 -19.82 -3.50 11.62
N ASP A 109 -19.86 -3.23 12.92
CA ASP A 109 -20.85 -3.78 13.86
C ASP A 109 -20.98 -5.31 13.75
N GLY A 110 -19.83 -5.99 13.63
CA GLY A 110 -19.76 -7.44 13.48
C GLY A 110 -20.15 -7.97 12.09
N THR A 111 -20.55 -7.12 11.15
CA THR A 111 -20.91 -7.50 9.78
C THR A 111 -19.77 -7.26 8.78
N GLY A 112 -19.66 -8.08 7.74
CA GLY A 112 -18.61 -7.97 6.71
C GLY A 112 -17.94 -9.32 6.42
N PRO A 113 -16.66 -9.34 6.00
CA PRO A 113 -15.75 -8.19 5.90
C PRO A 113 -16.05 -7.29 4.69
N TYR A 114 -15.89 -5.99 4.90
CA TYR A 114 -15.90 -4.96 3.86
C TYR A 114 -14.47 -4.51 3.55
N ARG A 115 -14.25 -3.95 2.37
CA ARG A 115 -12.93 -3.51 1.91
C ARG A 115 -12.73 -2.04 2.23
N PHE A 116 -11.79 -1.72 3.12
CA PHE A 116 -11.48 -0.32 3.47
C PHE A 116 -10.08 0.06 3.01
N VAL A 117 -9.90 1.27 2.48
CA VAL A 117 -8.56 1.86 2.26
C VAL A 117 -7.96 2.24 3.60
N VAL A 118 -6.65 2.07 3.76
CA VAL A 118 -5.93 2.56 4.94
C VAL A 118 -5.28 3.91 4.63
N ASP A 119 -5.69 4.94 5.36
CA ASP A 119 -5.32 6.33 5.10
C ASP A 119 -4.72 6.98 6.36
N SER A 120 -3.40 7.14 6.37
CA SER A 120 -2.70 7.88 7.44
C SER A 120 -2.87 9.40 7.36
N GLY A 121 -3.37 9.92 6.24
CA GLY A 121 -3.70 11.32 5.97
C GLY A 121 -5.14 11.69 6.36
N ALA A 122 -5.97 10.73 6.78
CA ALA A 122 -7.30 10.99 7.33
C ALA A 122 -7.28 11.04 8.86
N ASP A 123 -7.85 12.08 9.46
CA ASP A 123 -8.00 12.17 10.93
C ASP A 123 -9.12 11.27 11.47
N SER A 124 -10.12 10.98 10.64
CA SER A 124 -11.28 10.14 10.95
C SER A 124 -11.50 9.06 9.89
N SER A 125 -12.06 7.93 10.30
CA SER A 125 -12.51 6.85 9.41
C SER A 125 -13.81 7.26 8.72
N VAL A 126 -14.03 6.77 7.49
CA VAL A 126 -15.20 7.07 6.65
C VAL A 126 -15.91 5.78 6.28
N LEU A 127 -17.24 5.83 6.23
CA LEU A 127 -18.08 4.72 5.81
C LEU A 127 -18.76 4.99 4.47
N GLY A 128 -18.89 3.96 3.65
CA GLY A 128 -19.73 4.00 2.46
C GLY A 128 -21.22 4.10 2.77
N GLY A 129 -21.96 4.89 1.99
CA GLY A 129 -23.41 5.09 2.14
C GLY A 129 -24.23 3.80 2.07
N ARG A 130 -23.81 2.83 1.25
CA ARG A 130 -24.47 1.52 1.14
C ARG A 130 -24.37 0.72 2.43
N ILE A 131 -23.22 0.76 3.12
CA ILE A 131 -23.08 0.07 4.41
C ILE A 131 -23.95 0.77 5.46
N ALA A 132 -23.88 2.10 5.53
CA ALA A 132 -24.65 2.89 6.48
C ALA A 132 -26.16 2.61 6.35
N GLY A 133 -26.68 2.61 5.12
CA GLY A 133 -28.08 2.29 4.83
C GLY A 133 -28.45 0.83 5.13
N ARG A 134 -27.60 -0.13 4.71
CA ARG A 134 -27.85 -1.56 4.93
C ARG A 134 -27.94 -1.94 6.41
N LEU A 135 -27.11 -1.33 7.24
CA LEU A 135 -27.08 -1.58 8.68
C LEU A 135 -28.03 -0.67 9.46
N ALA A 136 -28.77 0.22 8.77
CA ALA A 136 -29.67 1.20 9.36
C ALA A 136 -28.99 2.02 10.50
N LEU A 137 -27.75 2.46 10.25
CA LEU A 137 -26.97 3.17 11.26
C LEU A 137 -27.63 4.51 11.62
N ALA A 138 -27.61 4.85 12.91
CA ALA A 138 -28.23 6.07 13.40
C ALA A 138 -27.44 7.31 12.96
N PRO A 139 -28.10 8.39 12.49
CA PRO A 139 -27.44 9.67 12.23
C PRO A 139 -26.75 10.23 13.48
N ALA A 140 -25.58 10.83 13.31
CA ALA A 140 -24.77 11.39 14.38
C ALA A 140 -24.47 12.90 14.23
N GLY A 141 -24.96 13.53 13.16
CA GLY A 141 -24.77 14.97 12.88
C GLY A 141 -23.95 15.20 11.61
N HIS A 142 -23.17 16.27 11.58
CA HIS A 142 -22.38 16.68 10.41
C HIS A 142 -20.95 17.02 10.81
N VAL A 143 -20.02 16.85 9.87
CA VAL A 143 -18.61 17.24 10.03
C VAL A 143 -18.08 17.85 8.75
N THR A 144 -17.06 18.70 8.87
CA THR A 144 -16.33 19.24 7.71
C THR A 144 -15.11 18.37 7.40
N ILE A 145 -15.10 17.77 6.22
CA ILE A 145 -13.95 17.05 5.66
C ILE A 145 -13.02 18.04 4.97
N ASN A 146 -11.71 17.82 5.15
CA ASN A 146 -10.65 18.51 4.43
C ASN A 146 -10.02 17.52 3.45
N GLY A 147 -10.60 17.37 2.26
CA GLY A 147 -10.06 16.53 1.21
C GLY A 147 -8.94 17.23 0.44
N VAL A 148 -8.22 16.47 -0.39
CA VAL A 148 -7.18 17.01 -1.28
C VAL A 148 -7.74 18.02 -2.28
N THR A 149 -8.97 17.84 -2.74
CA THR A 149 -9.58 18.70 -3.77
C THR A 149 -10.47 19.80 -3.19
N GLU A 150 -11.12 19.57 -2.05
CA GLU A 150 -12.07 20.53 -1.47
C GLU A 150 -12.27 20.38 0.04
N ARG A 151 -12.94 21.37 0.63
CA ARG A 151 -13.55 21.28 1.96
C ARG A 151 -15.05 21.12 1.82
N ARG A 152 -15.64 20.11 2.47
CA ARG A 152 -17.08 19.81 2.34
C ARG A 152 -17.69 19.40 3.66
N VAL A 153 -18.90 19.86 3.93
CA VAL A 153 -19.72 19.39 5.05
C VAL A 153 -20.48 18.14 4.61
N VAL A 154 -20.43 17.10 5.42
CA VAL A 154 -21.08 15.82 5.14
C VAL A 154 -21.77 15.28 6.39
N GLU A 155 -22.73 14.38 6.16
CA GLU A 155 -23.43 13.67 7.22
C GLU A 155 -22.54 12.63 7.88
N THR A 156 -22.86 12.32 9.14
CA THR A 156 -22.17 11.30 9.93
C THR A 156 -23.17 10.31 10.51
N VAL A 157 -22.72 9.08 10.75
CA VAL A 157 -23.49 8.02 11.40
C VAL A 157 -22.73 7.46 12.59
N ARG A 158 -23.46 6.91 13.55
CA ARG A 158 -22.89 6.21 14.70
C ARG A 158 -22.60 4.77 14.32
N VAL A 159 -21.34 4.36 14.51
CA VAL A 159 -20.85 2.99 14.33
C VAL A 159 -20.48 2.45 15.71
N GLY A 160 -21.07 1.31 16.09
CA GLY A 160 -20.76 0.66 17.36
C GLY A 160 -19.33 0.12 17.42
N SER A 161 -18.84 -0.44 16.31
CA SER A 161 -17.48 -0.97 16.18
C SER A 161 -16.97 -1.05 14.74
N LEU A 162 -15.69 -0.71 14.57
CA LEU A 162 -14.88 -1.06 13.40
C LEU A 162 -13.80 -2.05 13.86
N GLN A 163 -13.79 -3.24 13.27
CA GLN A 163 -12.81 -4.28 13.59
C GLN A 163 -11.94 -4.62 12.38
N MET A 164 -10.63 -4.49 12.53
CA MET A 164 -9.62 -4.86 11.55
C MET A 164 -8.62 -5.83 12.21
N GLY A 165 -8.66 -7.10 11.81
CA GLY A 165 -7.86 -8.13 12.45
C GLY A 165 -8.16 -8.25 13.94
N GLN A 166 -7.18 -7.98 14.79
CA GLN A 166 -7.30 -8.00 16.25
C GLN A 166 -7.59 -6.62 16.85
N VAL A 167 -7.62 -5.56 16.04
CA VAL A 167 -7.90 -4.19 16.49
C VAL A 167 -9.39 -3.94 16.38
N VAL A 168 -9.99 -3.51 17.48
CA VAL A 168 -11.39 -3.10 17.56
C VAL A 168 -11.42 -1.66 18.08
N THR A 169 -12.07 -0.78 17.32
CA THR A 169 -12.38 0.58 17.74
C THR A 169 -13.89 0.68 17.88
N SER A 170 -14.38 1.29 18.95
CA SER A 170 -15.80 1.33 19.29
C SER A 170 -16.32 2.75 19.47
N ASP A 171 -17.64 2.91 19.36
CA ASP A 171 -18.37 4.18 19.54
C ASP A 171 -17.82 5.33 18.70
N LEU A 172 -17.85 5.15 17.38
CA LEU A 172 -17.39 6.16 16.42
C LEU A 172 -18.56 6.93 15.82
N ALA A 173 -18.38 8.23 15.59
CA ALA A 173 -19.19 9.00 14.66
C ALA A 173 -18.38 9.20 13.38
N VAL A 174 -18.75 8.52 12.30
CA VAL A 174 -17.99 8.50 11.05
C VAL A 174 -18.74 9.22 9.94
N PRO A 175 -18.05 10.01 9.08
CA PRO A 175 -18.65 10.56 7.88
C PRO A 175 -19.13 9.46 6.93
N VAL A 176 -20.19 9.78 6.18
CA VAL A 176 -20.69 8.92 5.11
C VAL A 176 -20.39 9.54 3.76
N LEU A 177 -19.66 8.80 2.91
CA LEU A 177 -19.30 9.21 1.55
C LEU A 177 -19.71 8.14 0.53
N GLN A 178 -19.66 8.49 -0.75
CA GLN A 178 -19.97 7.58 -1.84
C GLN A 178 -18.79 6.62 -2.09
N GLU A 179 -19.06 5.32 -2.10
CA GLU A 179 -18.03 4.29 -2.27
C GLU A 179 -17.28 4.42 -3.60
N GLN A 180 -17.95 4.88 -4.66
CA GLN A 180 -17.30 5.08 -5.96
C GLN A 180 -16.17 6.11 -5.93
N ASP A 181 -16.28 7.12 -5.05
CA ASP A 181 -15.30 8.20 -4.92
C ASP A 181 -14.16 7.78 -3.98
N LEU A 182 -14.46 6.91 -3.01
CA LEU A 182 -13.46 6.30 -2.13
C LEU A 182 -12.60 5.26 -2.87
N GLY A 183 -13.16 4.55 -3.85
CA GLY A 183 -12.53 3.36 -4.46
C GLY A 183 -12.59 2.11 -3.56
N ALA A 184 -13.39 2.16 -2.50
CA ALA A 184 -13.54 1.11 -1.49
C ALA A 184 -14.87 1.28 -0.74
N ASP A 185 -15.22 0.31 0.12
CA ASP A 185 -16.43 0.40 0.94
C ASP A 185 -16.30 1.41 2.11
N GLY A 186 -15.08 1.89 2.38
CA GLY A 186 -14.78 2.85 3.43
C GLY A 186 -13.29 3.20 3.50
N VAL A 187 -12.95 4.06 4.46
CA VAL A 187 -11.57 4.48 4.75
C VAL A 187 -11.30 4.31 6.24
N ILE A 188 -10.18 3.68 6.60
CA ILE A 188 -9.67 3.62 7.96
C ILE A 188 -8.70 4.77 8.16
N GLY A 189 -9.08 5.71 9.03
CA GLY A 189 -8.29 6.88 9.41
C GLY A 189 -7.58 6.73 10.75
N LEU A 190 -7.04 7.84 11.25
CA LEU A 190 -6.24 7.84 12.48
C LEU A 190 -7.03 7.62 13.76
N ASP A 191 -8.33 7.90 13.80
CA ASP A 191 -9.20 7.52 14.91
C ASP A 191 -9.15 6.03 15.24
N ALA A 192 -8.98 5.17 14.23
CA ALA A 192 -8.81 3.73 14.37
C ALA A 192 -7.33 3.27 14.37
N LEU A 193 -6.38 4.09 13.90
CA LEU A 193 -4.96 3.73 13.78
C LEU A 193 -4.02 4.37 14.82
N ALA A 194 -4.44 5.41 15.54
CA ALA A 194 -3.54 6.32 16.27
C ALA A 194 -2.65 5.65 17.32
N GLU A 195 -3.10 4.57 17.95
CA GLU A 195 -2.34 3.84 18.97
C GLU A 195 -1.55 2.65 18.42
N GLN A 196 -1.64 2.42 17.11
CA GLN A 196 -1.05 1.30 16.42
C GLN A 196 0.20 1.72 15.64
N ARG A 197 1.00 0.73 15.27
CA ARG A 197 2.04 0.86 14.26
C ARG A 197 1.53 0.23 12.98
N LEU A 198 1.45 1.03 11.92
CA LEU A 198 1.04 0.57 10.61
C LEU A 198 2.27 0.15 9.82
N VAL A 199 2.38 -1.12 9.45
CA VAL A 199 3.43 -1.63 8.56
C VAL A 199 2.82 -1.94 7.21
N VAL A 200 3.22 -1.16 6.22
CA VAL A 200 2.84 -1.28 4.83
C VAL A 200 3.97 -2.03 4.11
N ASP A 201 3.72 -3.25 3.64
CA ASP A 201 4.63 -3.98 2.75
C ASP A 201 4.12 -3.86 1.31
N PHE A 202 4.70 -2.93 0.55
CA PHE A 202 4.37 -2.69 -0.85
C PHE A 202 4.81 -3.84 -1.77
N ALA A 203 5.86 -4.58 -1.38
CA ALA A 203 6.32 -5.72 -2.16
C ALA A 203 5.40 -6.93 -1.96
N GLY A 204 5.03 -7.21 -0.71
CA GLY A 204 4.09 -8.27 -0.33
C GLY A 204 2.62 -7.93 -0.54
N ARG A 205 2.29 -6.64 -0.77
CA ARG A 205 0.92 -6.09 -0.79
C ARG A 205 0.13 -6.41 0.49
N THR A 206 0.77 -6.25 1.63
CA THR A 206 0.15 -6.53 2.93
C THR A 206 0.24 -5.34 3.86
N ILE A 207 -0.83 -5.15 4.63
CA ILE A 207 -0.86 -4.24 5.77
C ILE A 207 -0.83 -5.07 7.05
N THR A 208 0.09 -4.74 7.94
CA THR A 208 0.12 -5.28 9.31
C THR A 208 -0.10 -4.14 10.28
N VAL A 209 -1.04 -4.34 11.21
CA VAL A 209 -1.28 -3.40 12.30
C VAL A 209 -0.71 -4.02 13.56
N GLU A 210 0.38 -3.44 14.05
CA GLU A 210 1.11 -3.93 15.21
C GLU A 210 0.83 -3.08 16.45
N ASP A 211 0.72 -3.76 17.59
CA ASP A 211 0.70 -3.11 18.88
C ASP A 211 2.07 -2.47 19.19
N THR A 212 2.07 -1.16 19.42
CA THR A 212 3.27 -0.36 19.70
C THR A 212 4.02 -0.78 20.97
N ARG A 213 3.35 -1.49 21.91
CA ARG A 213 3.98 -2.05 23.13
C ARG A 213 5.00 -3.13 22.82
N ARG A 214 4.89 -3.80 21.66
CA ARG A 214 5.86 -4.79 21.22
C ARG A 214 7.07 -4.09 20.59
N PRO A 215 8.29 -4.38 21.05
CA PRO A 215 9.50 -3.76 20.50
C PRO A 215 9.68 -4.13 19.03
N THR A 216 10.04 -3.15 18.19
CA THR A 216 10.38 -3.39 16.78
C THR A 216 11.68 -4.17 16.68
N ARG A 217 11.69 -5.25 15.91
CA ARG A 217 12.95 -5.88 15.49
C ARG A 217 13.62 -4.95 14.47
N ARG A 218 14.88 -4.57 14.70
CA ARG A 218 15.66 -3.85 13.69
C ARG A 218 15.81 -4.72 12.46
N VAL A 219 15.45 -4.18 11.31
CA VAL A 219 15.66 -4.84 10.02
C VAL A 219 16.90 -4.21 9.36
N GLU A 220 17.75 -5.04 8.76
CA GLU A 220 18.91 -4.55 8.02
C GLU A 220 18.48 -3.67 6.84
N GLY A 221 19.17 -2.54 6.65
CA GLY A 221 18.84 -1.56 5.60
C GLY A 221 17.63 -0.67 5.92
N GLU A 222 17.14 -0.69 7.16
CA GLU A 222 16.07 0.20 7.62
C GLU A 222 16.59 1.61 7.91
N ILE A 223 15.94 2.60 7.31
CA ILE A 223 16.21 4.02 7.54
C ILE A 223 15.13 4.57 8.45
N VAL A 224 15.54 5.08 9.61
CA VAL A 224 14.61 5.63 10.60
C VAL A 224 14.62 7.15 10.53
N VAL A 225 13.46 7.73 10.30
CA VAL A 225 13.25 9.18 10.30
C VAL A 225 12.30 9.55 11.44
N THR A 226 12.71 10.50 12.26
CA THR A 226 11.85 11.06 13.32
C THR A 226 10.95 12.11 12.70
N ALA A 227 9.64 11.92 12.85
CA ALA A 227 8.62 12.85 12.44
C ALA A 227 8.13 13.70 13.63
N ARG A 228 7.42 14.79 13.33
CA ARG A 228 6.56 15.47 14.31
C ARG A 228 5.13 14.95 14.12
N ARG A 229 4.33 14.99 15.19
CA ARG A 229 2.90 14.67 15.12
C ARG A 229 2.11 15.96 15.22
N ARG A 230 1.17 16.18 14.30
CA ARG A 230 0.23 17.30 14.33
C ARG A 230 -1.13 16.79 13.89
N ARG A 231 -2.20 17.11 14.62
CA ARG A 231 -3.56 16.59 14.37
C ARG A 231 -3.60 15.07 14.12
N GLY A 232 -2.81 14.32 14.88
CA GLY A 232 -2.72 12.86 14.72
C GLY A 232 -1.70 12.39 13.67
N GLN A 233 -1.48 13.14 12.59
CA GLN A 233 -0.69 12.75 11.42
C GLN A 233 0.82 12.94 11.61
N LEU A 234 1.61 12.21 10.83
CA LEU A 234 3.07 12.29 10.83
C LEU A 234 3.57 13.29 9.79
N ILE A 235 4.37 14.24 10.26
CA ILE A 235 5.03 15.25 9.44
C ILE A 235 6.53 14.99 9.47
N LEU A 236 7.11 14.76 8.29
CA LEU A 236 8.55 14.73 8.10
C LEU A 236 9.11 16.15 8.09
N THR A 237 10.08 16.42 8.94
CA THR A 237 10.66 17.78 9.11
C THR A 237 12.11 17.85 8.64
N SER A 238 12.57 16.79 7.99
CA SER A 238 13.92 16.66 7.43
C SER A 238 13.81 16.20 5.98
N VAL A 239 13.12 17.01 5.19
CA VAL A 239 12.95 16.82 3.75
C VAL A 239 13.63 17.97 3.01
N ARG A 240 14.29 17.64 1.90
CA ARG A 240 14.97 18.62 1.05
C ARG A 240 14.73 18.32 -0.42
N ALA A 241 14.19 19.28 -1.16
CA ALA A 241 14.03 19.21 -2.61
C ALA A 241 15.03 20.14 -3.29
N SER A 242 16.00 19.59 -4.04
CA SER A 242 17.00 20.35 -4.80
C SER A 242 17.63 21.53 -4.03
N GLY A 243 17.98 21.32 -2.77
CA GLY A 243 18.57 22.33 -1.87
C GLY A 243 17.57 23.09 -0.99
N THR A 244 16.28 23.06 -1.30
CA THR A 244 15.21 23.71 -0.54
C THR A 244 14.73 22.83 0.60
N ASN A 245 14.77 23.33 1.85
CA ASN A 245 14.15 22.65 2.98
C ASN A 245 12.63 22.76 2.91
N LEU A 246 11.95 21.69 3.28
CA LEU A 246 10.49 21.64 3.35
C LEU A 246 10.02 20.66 4.42
N GLU A 247 8.75 20.76 4.79
CA GLU A 247 8.05 19.76 5.59
C GLU A 247 7.16 18.90 4.69
N ALA A 248 7.01 17.61 5.02
CA ALA A 248 6.16 16.71 4.26
C ALA A 248 5.14 15.97 5.13
N ILE A 249 3.87 16.00 4.72
CA ILE A 249 2.78 15.19 5.29
C ILE A 249 2.88 13.78 4.70
N ILE A 250 2.73 12.74 5.52
CA ILE A 250 2.71 11.35 5.07
C ILE A 250 1.28 10.88 4.91
N ASP A 251 0.92 10.49 3.69
CA ASP A 251 -0.45 10.18 3.33
C ASP A 251 -0.53 8.89 2.51
N THR A 252 -0.98 7.79 3.13
CA THR A 252 -1.21 6.51 2.45
C THR A 252 -2.54 6.46 1.68
N GLY A 253 -3.42 7.46 1.84
CA GLY A 253 -4.66 7.62 1.11
C GLY A 253 -4.51 8.40 -0.20
N SER A 254 -3.41 9.14 -0.39
CA SER A 254 -3.12 9.84 -1.64
C SER A 254 -2.32 8.97 -2.61
N GLU A 255 -2.83 8.80 -3.84
CA GLU A 255 -2.13 8.08 -4.92
C GLU A 255 -0.94 8.86 -5.49
N ILE A 256 -0.89 10.16 -5.28
CA ILE A 256 0.09 11.07 -5.88
C ILE A 256 0.76 11.96 -4.84
N THR A 257 2.03 12.29 -5.07
CA THR A 257 2.78 13.26 -4.31
C THR A 257 2.53 14.69 -4.84
N ILE A 258 2.11 15.59 -3.95
CA ILE A 258 1.73 16.97 -4.29
C ILE A 258 2.63 17.96 -3.54
N GLY A 259 3.25 18.90 -4.24
CA GLY A 259 3.93 20.06 -3.66
C GLY A 259 3.06 21.30 -3.69
N ASN A 260 3.22 22.21 -2.73
CA ASN A 260 2.50 23.49 -2.76
C ASN A 260 3.14 24.50 -3.74
N THR A 261 2.43 25.60 -4.00
CA THR A 261 2.91 26.67 -4.89
C THR A 261 4.22 27.29 -4.39
N ALA A 262 4.37 27.46 -3.07
CA ALA A 262 5.61 28.00 -2.48
C ALA A 262 6.84 27.12 -2.81
N LEU A 263 6.69 25.79 -2.78
CA LEU A 263 7.74 24.86 -3.21
C LEU A 263 8.00 24.98 -4.71
N ARG A 264 6.94 25.01 -5.53
CA ARG A 264 7.05 25.16 -7.00
C ARG A 264 7.87 26.39 -7.36
N GLU A 265 7.50 27.55 -6.81
CA GLU A 265 8.16 28.82 -7.06
C GLU A 265 9.63 28.78 -6.62
N ARG A 266 9.91 28.17 -5.46
CA ARG A 266 11.28 28.08 -4.95
C ARG A 266 12.19 27.22 -5.84
N LEU A 267 11.65 26.14 -6.41
CA LEU A 267 12.38 25.19 -7.26
C LEU A 267 12.51 25.67 -8.70
N PHE A 268 11.48 26.33 -9.23
CA PHE A 268 11.34 26.59 -10.68
C PHE A 268 11.26 28.08 -11.03
N ARG A 269 11.94 28.95 -10.26
CA ARG A 269 12.01 30.41 -10.50
C ARG A 269 12.35 30.81 -11.94
N ARG A 270 13.12 29.98 -12.65
CA ARG A 270 13.39 30.11 -14.08
C ARG A 270 12.61 29.00 -14.76
N TYR A 271 11.57 29.39 -15.50
CA TYR A 271 10.60 28.54 -16.16
C TYR A 271 11.20 27.19 -16.59
N ARG A 272 10.64 26.09 -16.09
CA ARG A 272 10.84 24.75 -16.66
C ARG A 272 9.54 24.34 -17.32
N LYS A 273 9.65 23.66 -18.46
CA LYS A 273 8.52 23.10 -19.20
C LYS A 273 7.73 22.19 -18.26
N GLU A 274 6.46 22.53 -18.03
CA GLU A 274 5.49 21.60 -17.43
C GLU A 274 5.45 20.36 -18.31
N LEU A 275 5.51 19.17 -17.69
CA LEU A 275 5.49 17.95 -18.46
C LEU A 275 4.10 17.77 -19.07
N GLU A 276 3.13 17.57 -18.18
CA GLU A 276 1.72 17.23 -18.43
C GLU A 276 0.92 17.60 -17.16
N SER A 277 -0.41 17.62 -17.26
CA SER A 277 -1.30 17.67 -16.10
C SER A 277 -1.81 16.27 -15.75
N VAL A 278 -2.10 16.05 -14.48
CA VAL A 278 -2.74 14.82 -13.98
C VAL A 278 -4.06 15.17 -13.31
N ARG A 279 -5.12 14.44 -13.66
CA ARG A 279 -6.42 14.56 -13.00
C ARG A 279 -6.42 13.81 -11.68
N VAL A 280 -6.73 14.51 -10.60
CA VAL A 280 -6.90 13.96 -9.25
C VAL A 280 -8.36 14.04 -8.86
N THR A 281 -8.90 12.95 -8.31
CA THR A 281 -10.26 12.89 -7.76
C THR A 281 -10.18 12.78 -6.24
N GLY A 282 -10.87 13.67 -5.53
CA GLY A 282 -10.98 13.60 -4.07
C GLY A 282 -12.06 12.62 -3.61
N VAL A 283 -12.12 12.38 -2.29
CA VAL A 283 -13.07 11.45 -1.65
C VAL A 283 -14.55 11.83 -1.79
N THR A 284 -14.84 13.03 -2.30
CA THR A 284 -16.20 13.56 -2.54
C THR A 284 -16.58 13.58 -4.02
N GLY A 285 -15.73 13.04 -4.90
CA GLY A 285 -15.92 13.00 -6.35
C GLY A 285 -15.42 14.26 -7.09
N THR A 286 -15.13 15.35 -6.36
CA THR A 286 -14.58 16.57 -6.96
C THR A 286 -13.21 16.30 -7.57
N THR A 287 -13.05 16.67 -8.84
CA THR A 287 -11.80 16.50 -9.61
C THR A 287 -11.02 17.80 -9.73
N MET A 288 -9.71 17.68 -9.91
CA MET A 288 -8.81 18.81 -10.14
C MET A 288 -7.65 18.35 -11.03
N ASP A 289 -7.31 19.15 -12.05
CA ASP A 289 -6.17 18.89 -12.92
C ASP A 289 -4.92 19.61 -12.36
N LEU A 290 -3.85 18.85 -12.12
CA LEU A 290 -2.65 19.33 -11.46
C LEU A 290 -1.45 19.33 -12.40
N PRO A 291 -0.70 20.44 -12.55
CA PRO A 291 0.54 20.44 -13.33
C PRO A 291 1.61 19.56 -12.67
N VAL A 292 2.26 18.72 -13.46
CA VAL A 292 3.34 17.83 -13.00
C VAL A 292 4.69 18.35 -13.49
N MET A 293 5.65 18.43 -12.58
CA MET A 293 7.04 18.82 -12.88
C MET A 293 8.03 17.81 -12.29
N ARG A 294 9.18 17.62 -12.95
CA ARG A 294 10.29 16.80 -12.42
C ARG A 294 11.13 17.61 -11.44
N VAL A 295 11.14 17.17 -10.19
CA VAL A 295 12.05 17.64 -9.15
C VAL A 295 13.37 16.86 -9.28
N PRO A 296 14.50 17.51 -9.60
CA PRO A 296 15.77 16.81 -9.85
C PRO A 296 16.24 15.90 -8.72
N GLU A 297 16.04 16.34 -7.48
CA GLU A 297 16.42 15.60 -6.29
C GLU A 297 15.43 15.86 -5.15
N LEU A 298 14.93 14.79 -4.53
CA LEU A 298 14.16 14.80 -3.29
C LEU A 298 14.85 13.92 -2.24
N ARG A 299 15.15 14.50 -1.09
CA ARG A 299 15.84 13.84 0.02
C ARG A 299 14.96 13.74 1.26
N ILE A 300 14.86 12.54 1.83
CA ILE A 300 14.13 12.25 3.06
C ILE A 300 15.10 11.54 4.01
N GLY A 301 15.55 12.24 5.06
CA GLY A 301 16.64 11.73 5.90
C GLY A 301 17.90 11.42 5.08
N SER A 302 18.34 10.16 5.07
CA SER A 302 19.47 9.68 4.26
C SER A 302 19.07 9.15 2.87
N ILE A 303 17.78 9.12 2.55
CA ILE A 303 17.26 8.62 1.26
C ILE A 303 17.33 9.75 0.25
N THR A 304 17.85 9.46 -0.94
CA THR A 304 17.90 10.39 -2.06
C THR A 304 17.19 9.76 -3.26
N MET A 305 16.11 10.40 -3.70
CA MET A 305 15.41 10.10 -4.94
C MET A 305 15.77 11.16 -5.98
N ARG A 306 15.91 10.76 -7.23
CA ARG A 306 16.25 11.64 -8.35
C ARG A 306 15.15 11.60 -9.39
N ASP A 307 15.01 12.70 -10.11
CA ASP A 307 14.06 12.85 -11.20
C ASP A 307 12.61 12.52 -10.81
N VAL A 308 12.18 13.10 -9.70
CA VAL A 308 10.92 12.76 -9.03
C VAL A 308 9.77 13.56 -9.66
N PRO A 309 8.74 12.92 -10.25
CA PRO A 309 7.55 13.63 -10.68
C PRO A 309 6.77 14.11 -9.45
N VAL A 310 6.40 15.39 -9.43
CA VAL A 310 5.59 15.99 -8.36
C VAL A 310 4.51 16.84 -9.00
N ALA A 311 3.26 16.61 -8.59
CA ALA A 311 2.14 17.49 -8.94
C ALA A 311 2.17 18.74 -8.07
N PHE A 312 1.71 19.90 -8.56
CA PHE A 312 1.74 21.14 -7.78
C PHE A 312 0.39 21.82 -7.65
N ALA A 313 -0.07 22.02 -6.41
CA ALA A 313 -1.25 22.82 -6.07
C ALA A 313 -1.31 23.19 -4.59
N ASP A 314 -2.05 24.25 -4.29
CA ASP A 314 -2.39 24.63 -2.92
C ASP A 314 -3.66 23.89 -2.49
N ILE A 315 -3.47 22.72 -1.87
CA ILE A 315 -4.56 21.85 -1.41
C ILE A 315 -4.99 22.17 0.03
N PRO A 316 -6.27 21.92 0.41
CA PRO A 316 -6.77 22.21 1.76
C PRO A 316 -5.93 21.63 2.93
N PRO A 317 -5.34 20.42 2.82
CA PRO A 317 -4.45 19.91 3.86
C PRO A 317 -3.30 20.87 4.20
N PHE A 318 -2.65 21.53 3.24
CA PHE A 318 -1.56 22.44 3.56
C PHE A 318 -2.00 23.59 4.49
N ALA A 319 -3.14 24.22 4.19
CA ALA A 319 -3.67 25.27 5.06
C ALA A 319 -4.11 24.72 6.43
N ALA A 320 -4.76 23.55 6.45
CA ALA A 320 -5.18 22.87 7.69
C ALA A 320 -4.00 22.51 8.62
N PHE A 321 -2.81 22.35 8.04
CA PHE A 321 -1.54 22.12 8.72
C PHE A 321 -0.65 23.37 8.80
N GLY A 322 -1.12 24.57 8.42
CA GLY A 322 -0.30 25.79 8.43
C GLY A 322 1.00 25.69 7.63
N MET A 323 0.96 24.95 6.53
CA MET A 323 2.04 24.66 5.59
C MET A 323 1.77 25.28 4.21
N ASP A 324 0.81 26.21 4.10
CA ASP A 324 0.43 26.87 2.85
C ASP A 324 1.33 28.06 2.48
N LYS A 325 2.17 28.53 3.42
CA LYS A 325 3.04 29.71 3.22
C LYS A 325 4.52 29.39 3.02
N GLU A 326 4.96 28.21 3.43
CA GLU A 326 6.34 27.75 3.28
C GLU A 326 6.38 26.52 2.36
N PRO A 327 7.51 26.21 1.70
CA PRO A 327 7.62 25.02 0.87
C PRO A 327 7.17 23.75 1.62
N ALA A 328 6.19 23.05 1.06
CA ALA A 328 5.60 21.87 1.67
C ALA A 328 5.27 20.79 0.62
N LEU A 329 5.17 19.55 1.09
CA LEU A 329 4.88 18.37 0.27
C LEU A 329 3.86 17.48 0.98
N LEU A 330 2.95 16.89 0.23
CA LEU A 330 2.17 15.73 0.65
C LEU A 330 2.78 14.53 -0.06
N LEU A 331 3.31 13.58 0.70
CA LEU A 331 3.98 12.39 0.18
C LEU A 331 2.95 11.26 0.02
N GLY A 332 2.64 10.93 -1.23
CA GLY A 332 1.68 9.90 -1.61
C GLY A 332 2.29 8.52 -1.84
N THR A 333 1.44 7.58 -2.22
CA THR A 333 1.80 6.18 -2.45
C THR A 333 2.62 5.95 -3.72
N ASP A 334 2.58 6.86 -4.69
CA ASP A 334 3.46 6.89 -5.86
C ASP A 334 4.95 6.83 -5.50
N LEU A 335 5.37 7.61 -4.50
CA LEU A 335 6.76 7.62 -4.03
C LEU A 335 6.99 6.59 -2.94
N MET A 336 6.02 6.35 -2.08
CA MET A 336 6.15 5.35 -1.00
C MET A 336 6.28 3.93 -1.54
N ALA A 337 5.63 3.58 -2.64
CA ALA A 337 5.71 2.24 -3.25
C ALA A 337 7.11 1.87 -3.78
N ASN A 338 8.02 2.84 -3.88
CA ASN A 338 9.44 2.59 -4.21
C ASN A 338 10.19 1.87 -3.09
N PHE A 339 9.69 1.96 -1.85
CA PHE A 339 10.20 1.20 -0.72
C PHE A 339 9.64 -0.22 -0.75
N ARG A 340 10.34 -1.16 -0.10
CA ARG A 340 9.78 -2.48 0.14
C ARG A 340 8.69 -2.38 1.20
N THR A 341 9.05 -1.82 2.35
CA THR A 341 8.14 -1.62 3.47
C THR A 341 8.28 -0.21 4.03
N ILE A 342 7.17 0.32 4.54
CA ILE A 342 7.12 1.52 5.34
C ILE A 342 6.39 1.20 6.64
N SER A 343 7.02 1.50 7.77
CA SER A 343 6.38 1.41 9.08
C SER A 343 6.13 2.82 9.61
N LEU A 344 4.86 3.15 9.86
CA LEU A 344 4.38 4.37 10.48
C LEU A 344 4.05 4.10 11.95
N ASP A 345 4.88 4.60 12.86
CA ASP A 345 4.67 4.47 14.30
C ASP A 345 4.21 5.83 14.87
N PHE A 346 2.89 6.00 14.97
CA PHE A 346 2.26 7.26 15.37
C PHE A 346 2.58 7.65 16.82
N LYS A 347 2.70 6.66 17.70
CA LYS A 347 3.01 6.85 19.12
C LYS A 347 4.44 7.34 19.36
N SER A 348 5.43 6.67 18.75
CA SER A 348 6.84 7.05 18.89
C SER A 348 7.28 8.14 17.90
N ARG A 349 6.41 8.51 16.96
CA ARG A 349 6.66 9.50 15.90
C ARG A 349 7.85 9.11 15.02
N LYS A 350 7.94 7.82 14.71
CA LYS A 350 9.03 7.25 13.91
C LYS A 350 8.49 6.65 12.63
N ILE A 351 9.16 6.98 11.55
CA ILE A 351 8.92 6.38 10.24
C ILE A 351 10.14 5.55 9.89
N ARG A 352 9.88 4.33 9.45
CA ARG A 352 10.92 3.38 9.05
C ARG A 352 10.70 3.06 7.59
N PHE A 353 11.72 3.33 6.77
CA PHE A 353 11.74 2.99 5.37
C PHE A 353 12.68 1.82 5.16
N GLN A 354 12.18 0.74 4.57
CA GLN A 354 13.03 -0.36 4.12
C GLN A 354 13.17 -0.30 2.61
N LEU A 355 14.41 -0.17 2.14
CA LEU A 355 14.70 -0.21 0.71
C LEU A 355 14.38 -1.59 0.13
N ARG A 356 13.98 -1.63 -1.14
CA ARG A 356 13.96 -2.89 -1.90
C ARG A 356 15.39 -3.41 -1.99
N ARG A 357 15.61 -4.68 -1.65
CA ARG A 357 16.92 -5.30 -1.83
C ARG A 357 17.22 -5.32 -3.32
N CYS A 358 18.13 -4.47 -3.78
CA CYS A 358 18.78 -4.71 -5.06
C CYS A 358 19.52 -6.04 -4.93
N ALA A 359 19.29 -7.00 -5.82
CA ALA A 359 20.20 -8.12 -5.95
C ALA A 359 21.58 -7.53 -6.33
N GLY A 360 22.47 -7.42 -5.35
CA GLY A 360 23.86 -6.97 -5.50
C GLY A 360 24.07 -5.64 -6.22
N VAL A 361 23.72 -4.50 -5.62
CA VAL A 361 24.30 -3.20 -6.03
C VAL A 361 24.66 -2.40 -4.79
N GLY A 362 25.94 -2.09 -4.64
CA GLY A 362 26.48 -1.39 -3.47
C GLY A 362 25.90 0.01 -3.33
N TYR A 363 25.30 0.30 -2.19
CA TYR A 363 24.95 1.67 -1.81
C TYR A 363 26.18 2.37 -1.21
N SER A 364 26.49 3.58 -1.68
CA SER A 364 27.46 4.44 -1.00
C SER A 364 26.79 5.07 0.22
N LEU A 365 27.09 4.52 1.40
CA LEU A 365 26.85 5.21 2.66
C LEU A 365 27.86 6.36 2.74
N VAL A 366 27.41 7.59 2.56
CA VAL A 366 28.25 8.77 2.81
C VAL A 366 28.35 8.96 4.32
N THR A 367 29.29 8.26 4.95
CA THR A 367 29.73 8.57 6.32
C THR A 367 30.60 9.82 6.28
N ARG A 368 30.13 10.89 6.93
CA ARG A 368 30.89 12.14 7.06
C ARG A 368 31.98 11.95 8.13
N THR A 369 33.09 11.34 7.75
CA THR A 369 34.37 11.48 8.46
C THR A 369 35.46 11.65 7.40
N GLY A 370 36.17 12.78 7.47
CA GLY A 370 37.17 13.15 6.49
C GLY A 370 38.40 12.26 6.57
N ALA A 371 38.67 11.51 5.50
CA ALA A 371 39.99 11.20 4.98
C ALA A 371 39.80 10.44 3.65
N ALA A 372 40.53 10.84 2.62
CA ALA A 372 40.38 10.37 1.26
C ALA A 372 41.03 9.00 1.03
N SER A 373 40.43 8.21 0.13
CA SER A 373 41.19 7.36 -0.80
C SER A 373 40.38 7.14 -2.07
N ARG A 374 40.97 7.52 -3.21
CA ARG A 374 40.46 7.35 -4.57
C ARG A 374 40.49 5.87 -4.98
N LEU A 375 39.47 5.41 -5.69
CA LEU A 375 39.61 4.41 -6.77
C LEU A 375 38.66 4.78 -7.92
N PRO A 376 39.09 4.68 -9.19
CA PRO A 376 38.26 5.01 -10.34
C PRO A 376 37.58 3.75 -10.90
N THR A 377 36.33 3.88 -11.35
CA THR A 377 35.83 3.18 -12.55
C THR A 377 34.53 3.85 -13.00
N ARG A 378 34.57 4.45 -14.19
CA ARG A 378 33.39 4.73 -15.00
C ARG A 378 32.73 3.40 -15.34
N PHE A 379 31.42 3.28 -15.21
CA PHE A 379 30.52 2.73 -16.23
C PHE A 379 29.08 3.13 -15.90
N VAL A 380 28.40 3.62 -16.93
CA VAL A 380 27.01 4.08 -16.97
C VAL A 380 26.22 2.95 -17.58
N GLN A 381 25.18 2.43 -16.90
CA GLN A 381 23.83 2.19 -17.45
C GLN A 381 22.90 1.38 -16.53
N ASP A 382 21.66 1.86 -16.51
CA ASP A 382 20.37 1.18 -16.35
C ASP A 382 19.86 0.79 -14.95
N ALA A 383 19.10 1.76 -14.43
CA ALA A 383 17.73 1.64 -13.94
C ALA A 383 17.20 0.22 -13.66
N CYS A 384 16.80 0.03 -12.41
CA CYS A 384 15.96 -1.05 -11.90
C CYS A 384 14.97 -1.56 -12.96
N ALA A 385 15.22 -2.76 -13.49
CA ALA A 385 14.33 -3.38 -14.45
C ALA A 385 13.09 -3.98 -13.76
N ARG A 386 11.93 -3.45 -14.19
CA ARG A 386 10.54 -3.97 -14.20
C ARG A 386 9.81 -4.27 -12.89
#